data_AF-A0A7S2ID03-F1
#
_entry.id   AF-A0A7S2ID03-F1
#
_cell.length_a   1.000
_cell.length_b   1.000
_cell.length_c   1.000
_cell.angle_alpha   90.00
_cell.angle_beta   90.00
_cell.angle_gamma   90.00
#
_symmetry.space_group_name_H-M   'P 1'
#
loop_
_entity.id
_entity.type
_entity.pdbx_description
1 polymer ?
#
loop_
_entity_poly.entity_id
_entity_poly.type
_entity_poly.pdbx_seq_one_letter_code
_entity_poly.pdbx_strand_id
1 'polypeptide(L)'
;QESGPPPATPPLARYLESIKNTCFYRLEGWWTYEFCYLKHFRQYHQEKVKDAGGSKEDVQITQDYTLGKWYEPPRKSDATPSTTSKAQAATADDAEELGEDAKTRKKFWSQLYGNGTFCELTGKPRESEVRMQCAHGEASHIVSIEEVATCKYVIHFSTTLLCKHPSFAAE
;
A
#
# COMPACT_ATOMS: atom_id res chain seq x y z
N GLN A 1 -32.18 -13.74 -27.46
CA GLN A 1 -31.02 -14.35 -26.79
C GLN A 1 -29.83 -13.47 -27.11
N GLU A 2 -29.46 -12.58 -26.18
CA GLU A 2 -28.31 -11.71 -26.35
C GLU A 2 -27.15 -12.33 -25.55
N SER A 3 -26.42 -13.23 -26.19
CA SER A 3 -25.16 -13.75 -25.67
C SER A 3 -24.05 -12.75 -26.01
N GLY A 4 -24.06 -11.61 -25.31
CA GLY A 4 -22.92 -10.69 -25.31
C GLY A 4 -21.73 -11.31 -24.56
N PRO A 5 -20.48 -10.93 -24.89
CA PRO A 5 -19.32 -11.34 -24.11
C PRO A 5 -19.48 -10.87 -22.65
N PRO A 6 -18.97 -11.64 -21.67
CA PRO A 6 -19.01 -11.23 -20.28
C PRO A 6 -18.31 -9.87 -20.10
N PRO A 7 -18.79 -9.00 -19.20
CA PRO A 7 -18.14 -7.72 -18.94
C PRO A 7 -16.70 -7.95 -18.49
N ALA A 8 -15.77 -7.16 -19.03
CA ALA A 8 -14.38 -7.20 -18.62
C ALA A 8 -14.25 -6.92 -17.11
N THR A 9 -13.40 -7.69 -16.43
CA THR A 9 -13.09 -7.47 -15.02
C THR A 9 -12.42 -6.09 -14.86
N PRO A 10 -12.90 -5.22 -13.95
CA PRO A 10 -12.26 -3.92 -13.73
C PRO A 10 -10.87 -4.06 -13.09
N PRO A 11 -9.96 -3.08 -13.26
CA PRO A 11 -8.65 -3.07 -12.59
C PRO A 11 -8.76 -3.11 -11.07
N LEU A 12 -7.79 -3.71 -10.36
CA LEU A 12 -7.77 -3.83 -8.89
C LEU A 12 -7.90 -2.48 -8.21
N ALA A 13 -7.22 -1.46 -8.73
CA ALA A 13 -7.26 -0.10 -8.20
C ALA A 13 -8.70 0.44 -8.04
N ARG A 14 -9.63 0.05 -8.93
CA ARG A 14 -11.03 0.48 -8.90
C ARG A 14 -11.78 -0.05 -7.69
N TYR A 15 -11.41 -1.22 -7.17
CA TYR A 15 -12.05 -1.81 -5.99
C TYR A 15 -11.72 -1.03 -4.70
N LEU A 16 -10.61 -0.29 -4.72
CA LEU A 16 -10.09 0.45 -3.57
C LEU A 16 -10.38 1.96 -3.63
N GLU A 17 -11.14 2.42 -4.63
CA GLU A 17 -11.45 3.86 -4.79
C GLU A 17 -12.13 4.45 -3.54
N SER A 18 -12.96 3.66 -2.83
CA SER A 18 -13.66 4.12 -1.63
C SER A 18 -12.75 4.42 -0.43
N ILE A 19 -11.49 3.96 -0.45
CA ILE A 19 -10.50 4.23 0.60
C ILE A 19 -9.42 5.23 0.16
N LYS A 20 -9.54 5.78 -1.05
CA LYS A 20 -8.68 6.88 -1.52
C LYS A 20 -8.97 8.08 -0.63
N ASN A 21 -7.97 8.50 0.15
CA ASN A 21 -8.06 9.49 1.25
C ASN A 21 -8.43 8.96 2.65
N THR A 22 -8.61 7.66 2.83
CA THR A 22 -8.72 7.06 4.16
C THR A 22 -7.35 6.70 4.70
N CYS A 23 -7.12 6.99 5.98
CA CYS A 23 -5.92 6.60 6.69
C CYS A 23 -6.26 5.51 7.73
N PHE A 24 -5.40 4.51 7.81
CA PHE A 24 -5.52 3.37 8.70
C PHE A 24 -4.39 3.42 9.71
N TYR A 25 -4.73 3.15 10.98
CA TYR A 25 -3.81 3.33 12.09
C TYR A 25 -3.54 2.00 12.78
N ARG A 26 -2.30 1.81 13.23
CA ARG A 26 -1.91 0.70 14.09
C ARG A 26 -0.94 1.17 15.15
N LEU A 27 -1.24 0.85 16.41
CA LEU A 27 -0.32 1.06 17.52
C LEU A 27 0.49 -0.22 17.73
N GLU A 28 1.81 -0.12 17.74
CA GLU A 28 2.70 -1.24 18.02
C GLU A 28 3.83 -0.78 18.94
N GLY A 29 3.69 -1.09 20.23
CA GLY A 29 4.60 -0.62 21.27
C GLY A 29 4.65 0.91 21.34
N TRP A 30 5.84 1.46 21.10
CA TRP A 30 6.11 2.90 21.12
C TRP A 30 5.60 3.62 19.86
N TRP A 31 5.42 2.93 18.75
CA TRP A 31 5.12 3.55 17.46
C TRP A 31 3.64 3.53 17.11
N THR A 32 3.15 4.64 16.56
CA THR A 32 1.91 4.68 15.78
C THR A 32 2.26 4.65 14.30
N TYR A 33 1.67 3.71 13.57
CA TYR A 33 1.76 3.62 12.12
C TYR A 33 0.49 4.17 11.48
N GLU A 34 0.66 4.91 10.40
CA GLU A 34 -0.41 5.51 9.60
C GLU A 34 -0.20 5.12 8.13
N PHE A 35 -1.17 4.41 7.56
CA PHE A 35 -1.25 4.12 6.14
C PHE A 35 -2.38 4.90 5.50
N CYS A 36 -2.05 5.86 4.63
CA CYS A 36 -3.04 6.57 3.82
C CYS A 36 -2.94 6.05 2.38
N TYR A 37 -3.98 5.34 1.91
CA TYR A 37 -3.99 4.72 0.59
C TYR A 37 -3.75 5.75 -0.53
N LEU A 38 -2.77 5.46 -1.41
CA LEU A 38 -2.29 6.34 -2.48
C LEU A 38 -1.72 7.69 -1.99
N LYS A 39 -1.26 7.78 -0.74
CA LYS A 39 -0.58 8.96 -0.20
C LYS A 39 0.76 8.63 0.42
N HIS A 40 0.75 7.92 1.55
CA HIS A 40 1.97 7.64 2.29
C HIS A 40 1.79 6.50 3.30
N PHE A 41 2.92 5.93 3.68
CA PHE A 41 3.07 5.16 4.92
C PHE A 41 3.98 5.94 5.87
N ARG A 42 3.56 6.11 7.12
CA ARG A 42 4.22 6.96 8.13
C ARG A 42 4.28 6.22 9.46
N GLN A 43 5.34 6.45 10.22
CA GLN A 43 5.40 6.10 11.64
C GLN A 43 5.68 7.35 12.45
N TYR A 44 5.10 7.44 13.65
CA TYR A 44 5.36 8.52 14.57
C TYR A 44 5.16 8.10 16.03
N HIS A 45 5.85 8.80 16.93
CA HIS A 45 5.60 8.70 18.37
C HIS A 45 5.02 10.01 18.87
N GLN A 46 4.07 9.93 19.80
CA GLN A 46 3.44 11.07 20.42
C GLN A 46 3.41 10.94 21.95
N GLU A 47 3.68 12.05 22.63
CA GLU A 47 3.69 12.16 24.08
C GLU A 47 2.62 13.16 24.53
N LYS A 48 2.09 12.95 25.74
CA LYS A 48 1.23 13.94 26.39
C LYS A 48 2.10 14.95 27.12
N VAL A 49 2.04 16.21 26.71
CA VAL A 49 2.76 17.31 27.33
C VAL A 49 1.76 18.15 28.13
N LYS A 50 2.14 18.55 29.35
CA LYS A 50 1.35 19.49 30.11
C LYS A 50 1.84 20.90 29.83
N ASP A 51 0.90 21.82 29.61
CA ASP A 51 1.24 23.25 29.56
C ASP A 51 1.96 23.68 30.84
N ALA A 52 2.72 24.78 30.78
CA ALA A 52 3.47 25.32 31.93
C ALA A 52 2.61 25.56 33.20
N GLY A 53 1.29 25.69 33.05
CA GLY A 53 0.32 25.80 34.15
C GLY A 53 -0.30 24.48 34.64
N GLY A 54 0.09 23.33 34.09
CA GLY A 54 -0.36 21.99 34.49
C GLY A 54 -1.84 21.66 34.23
N SER A 55 -2.60 22.59 33.65
CA SER A 55 -4.06 22.53 33.55
C SER A 55 -4.58 21.96 32.23
N LYS A 56 -3.75 21.91 31.19
CA LYS A 56 -4.09 21.33 29.88
C LYS A 56 -3.06 20.28 29.49
N GLU A 57 -3.55 19.14 29.02
CA GLU A 57 -2.75 18.11 28.36
C GLU A 57 -2.87 18.32 26.86
N ASP A 58 -1.74 18.52 26.19
CA ASP A 58 -1.62 18.55 24.74
C ASP A 58 -0.87 17.30 24.24
N VAL A 59 -1.04 16.95 22.97
CA VAL A 59 -0.37 15.80 22.35
C VAL A 59 0.70 16.33 21.39
N GLN A 60 1.96 16.02 21.70
CA GLN A 60 3.09 16.43 20.88
C GLN A 60 3.69 15.22 20.16
N ILE A 61 3.80 15.30 18.84
CA ILE A 61 4.57 14.33 18.05
C ILE A 61 6.06 14.62 18.25
N THR A 62 6.80 13.69 18.84
CA THR A 62 8.22 13.87 19.14
C THR A 62 9.13 13.21 18.09
N GLN A 63 8.62 12.22 17.37
CA GLN A 63 9.32 11.55 16.28
C GLN A 63 8.35 11.29 15.13
N ASP A 64 8.78 11.59 13.91
CA ASP A 64 7.94 11.51 12.71
C ASP A 64 8.76 11.11 11.48
N TYR A 65 8.45 9.93 10.92
CA TYR A 65 9.12 9.40 9.75
C TYR A 65 8.10 8.95 8.71
N THR A 66 8.18 9.53 7.51
CA THR A 66 7.52 8.96 6.33
C THR A 66 8.35 7.77 5.86
N LEU A 67 7.74 6.60 5.82
CA LEU A 67 8.37 5.34 5.41
C LEU A 67 8.25 5.09 3.90
N GLY A 68 7.39 5.85 3.24
CA GLY A 68 7.27 5.90 1.79
C GLY A 68 6.11 6.79 1.39
N LYS A 69 6.20 7.43 0.22
CA LYS A 69 5.15 8.20 -0.42
C LYS A 69 4.69 7.46 -1.67
N TRP A 70 3.39 7.51 -1.92
CA TRP A 70 2.84 6.97 -3.15
C TRP A 70 3.40 7.74 -4.34
N TYR A 71 3.74 7.01 -5.39
CA TYR A 71 4.05 7.55 -6.71
C TYR A 71 3.36 6.67 -7.74
N GLU A 72 2.92 7.27 -8.84
CA GLU A 72 2.39 6.47 -9.95
C GLU A 72 3.57 5.72 -10.59
N PRO A 73 3.52 4.38 -10.68
CA PRO A 73 4.58 3.63 -11.34
C PRO A 73 4.70 4.07 -12.81
N PRO A 74 5.93 4.21 -13.35
CA PRO A 74 6.11 4.54 -14.76
C PRO A 74 5.42 3.49 -15.64
N ARG A 75 4.63 3.94 -16.62
CA ARG A 75 3.98 3.04 -17.57
C ARG A 75 5.06 2.31 -18.36
N LYS A 76 4.94 0.99 -18.49
CA LYS A 76 5.91 0.15 -19.22
C LYS A 76 6.12 0.59 -20.69
N SER A 77 5.20 1.38 -21.25
CA SER A 77 5.31 1.99 -22.58
C SER A 77 6.34 3.12 -22.71
N ASP A 78 6.78 3.73 -21.60
CA ASP A 78 7.64 4.91 -21.63
C ASP A 78 9.14 4.57 -21.56
N ALA A 79 9.47 3.28 -21.48
CA ALA A 79 10.83 2.76 -21.57
C ALA A 79 11.20 2.36 -23.02
N THR A 80 11.54 3.35 -23.85
CA THR A 80 12.31 3.28 -25.13
C THR A 80 11.53 3.11 -26.47
N PRO A 81 11.87 3.85 -27.56
CA PRO A 81 11.19 3.76 -28.87
C PRO A 81 11.80 2.78 -29.90
N SER A 82 10.93 2.29 -30.80
CA SER A 82 11.15 1.56 -32.09
C SER A 82 11.35 0.03 -31.98
N THR A 83 10.84 -0.87 -32.83
CA THR A 83 10.29 -0.80 -34.20
C THR A 83 9.46 -2.07 -34.52
N THR A 84 8.37 -1.90 -35.28
CA THR A 84 7.72 -2.88 -36.20
C THR A 84 6.76 -3.97 -35.69
N SER A 85 5.52 -3.84 -36.19
CA SER A 85 4.49 -4.85 -36.58
C SER A 85 3.38 -5.31 -35.60
N LYS A 86 2.21 -4.71 -35.84
CA LYS A 86 0.84 -5.25 -35.96
C LYS A 86 0.37 -6.40 -35.03
N ALA A 87 -0.64 -6.00 -34.24
CA ALA A 87 -1.91 -6.69 -33.97
C ALA A 87 -1.85 -8.10 -33.37
N GLN A 88 -1.78 -8.14 -32.04
CA GLN A 88 -2.53 -9.10 -31.23
C GLN A 88 -3.26 -8.32 -30.14
N ALA A 89 -4.59 -8.42 -30.18
CA ALA A 89 -5.47 -7.99 -29.11
C ALA A 89 -5.16 -8.79 -27.83
N ALA A 90 -5.29 -8.09 -26.69
CA ALA A 90 -4.86 -8.44 -25.33
C ALA A 90 -3.37 -8.17 -25.04
N THR A 91 -3.04 -6.93 -24.67
CA THR A 91 -1.85 -6.68 -23.85
C THR A 91 -2.30 -6.94 -22.40
N ALA A 92 -1.85 -7.94 -21.66
CA ALA A 92 -0.49 -8.24 -21.21
C ALA A 92 0.24 -7.05 -20.56
N ASP A 93 -0.38 -5.86 -20.49
CA ASP A 93 0.18 -4.69 -19.80
C ASP A 93 -0.21 -4.64 -18.32
N ASP A 94 -1.29 -5.33 -17.93
CA ASP A 94 -1.73 -5.51 -16.54
C ASP A 94 -1.40 -6.94 -16.04
N ALA A 95 -0.13 -7.35 -16.13
CA ALA A 95 0.42 -8.08 -14.98
C ALA A 95 0.50 -7.08 -13.81
N GLU A 96 -0.68 -6.63 -13.35
CA GLU A 96 -0.91 -5.91 -12.11
C GLU A 96 -0.11 -6.65 -11.05
N GLU A 97 0.69 -5.95 -10.24
CA GLU A 97 1.71 -6.50 -9.34
C GLU A 97 1.13 -7.48 -8.29
N LEU A 98 0.59 -8.60 -8.75
CA LEU A 98 -0.01 -9.67 -7.98
C LEU A 98 1.14 -10.58 -7.56
N GLY A 99 1.45 -10.55 -6.27
CA GLY A 99 2.36 -11.48 -5.65
C GLY A 99 1.60 -12.58 -4.92
N GLU A 100 2.36 -13.57 -4.45
CA GLU A 100 1.86 -14.63 -3.60
C GLU A 100 2.79 -14.77 -2.40
N ASP A 101 2.22 -14.76 -1.20
CA ASP A 101 3.01 -14.89 0.02
C ASP A 101 3.57 -16.32 0.11
N ALA A 102 4.89 -16.43 0.28
CA ALA A 102 5.57 -17.72 0.21
C ALA A 102 5.15 -18.70 1.33
N LYS A 103 4.71 -18.19 2.48
CA LYS A 103 4.36 -19.00 3.65
C LYS A 103 2.88 -19.39 3.64
N THR A 104 2.02 -18.42 3.36
CA THR A 104 0.56 -18.57 3.46
C THR A 104 -0.09 -18.93 2.13
N ARG A 105 0.63 -18.81 1.01
CA ARG A 105 0.12 -18.96 -0.37
C ARG A 105 -1.00 -17.98 -0.73
N LYS A 106 -1.21 -16.96 0.11
CA LYS A 106 -2.21 -15.93 -0.13
C LYS A 106 -1.73 -14.95 -1.18
N LYS A 107 -2.57 -14.69 -2.17
CA LYS A 107 -2.32 -13.64 -3.16
C LYS A 107 -2.40 -12.27 -2.53
N PHE A 108 -1.56 -11.35 -3.00
CA PHE A 108 -1.57 -9.95 -2.60
C PHE A 108 -1.38 -9.05 -3.81
N TRP A 109 -1.91 -7.83 -3.74
CA TRP A 109 -1.58 -6.77 -4.68
C TRP A 109 -0.49 -5.89 -4.06
N SER A 110 0.63 -5.78 -4.75
CA SER A 110 1.78 -4.97 -4.34
C SER A 110 1.61 -3.53 -4.81
N GLN A 111 2.03 -2.60 -3.94
CA GLN A 111 2.23 -1.21 -4.25
C GLN A 111 3.54 -0.72 -3.64
N LEU A 112 4.36 -0.06 -4.45
CA LEU A 112 5.61 0.54 -3.97
C LEU A 112 5.40 2.00 -3.55
N TYR A 113 5.95 2.35 -2.40
CA TYR A 113 5.95 3.69 -1.83
C TYR A 113 7.41 4.10 -1.59
N GLY A 114 7.84 5.21 -2.17
CA GLY A 114 9.24 5.65 -2.18
C GLY A 114 9.40 7.08 -1.69
N ASN A 115 10.63 7.61 -1.72
CA ASN A 115 10.90 9.01 -1.35
C ASN A 115 10.38 9.40 0.05
N GLY A 116 10.52 8.47 1.02
CA GLY A 116 10.25 8.74 2.43
C GLY A 116 11.30 9.65 3.07
N THR A 117 11.22 9.79 4.40
CA THR A 117 12.19 10.54 5.19
C THR A 117 13.59 9.96 4.98
N PHE A 118 14.57 10.84 4.79
CA PHE A 118 15.97 10.45 4.59
C PHE A 118 16.48 9.60 5.75
N CYS A 119 17.09 8.46 5.43
CA CYS A 119 17.67 7.55 6.39
C CYS A 119 19.18 7.80 6.48
N GLU A 120 19.64 8.38 7.58
CA GLU A 120 21.05 8.69 7.80
C GLU A 120 21.93 7.43 7.83
N LEU A 121 21.39 6.30 8.30
CA LEU A 121 22.12 5.03 8.38
C LEU A 121 22.47 4.45 7.00
N THR A 122 21.61 4.66 6.00
CA THR A 122 21.79 4.10 4.65
C THR A 122 22.17 5.14 3.61
N GLY A 123 22.04 6.43 3.95
CA GLY A 123 22.21 7.55 3.02
C GLY A 123 21.14 7.63 1.94
N LYS A 124 19.98 6.96 2.13
CA LYS A 124 18.90 6.88 1.13
C LYS A 124 17.53 7.22 1.75
N PRO A 125 16.55 7.68 0.96
CA PRO A 125 15.16 7.80 1.43
C PRO A 125 14.61 6.44 1.87
N ARG A 126 13.77 6.43 2.91
CA ARG A 126 12.99 5.25 3.29
C ARG A 126 12.01 4.87 2.18
N GLU A 127 11.77 3.57 2.05
CA GLU A 127 10.83 3.01 1.08
C GLU A 127 10.06 1.83 1.66
N SER A 128 8.88 1.56 1.10
CA SER A 128 8.03 0.47 1.55
C SER A 128 7.25 -0.21 0.43
N GLU A 129 7.08 -1.53 0.53
CA GLU A 129 6.13 -2.32 -0.25
C GLU A 129 4.88 -2.54 0.59
N VAL A 130 3.72 -2.10 0.09
CA VAL A 130 2.42 -2.40 0.71
C VAL A 130 1.78 -3.56 -0.02
N ARG A 131 1.62 -4.68 0.69
CA ARG A 131 0.98 -5.91 0.20
C ARG A 131 -0.47 -5.95 0.67
N MET A 132 -1.39 -5.69 -0.24
CA MET A 132 -2.83 -5.65 0.03
C MET A 132 -3.45 -7.03 -0.22
N GLN A 133 -4.06 -7.62 0.81
CA GLN A 133 -4.67 -8.94 0.76
C GLN A 133 -6.18 -8.87 1.01
N CYS A 134 -6.92 -9.78 0.39
CA CYS A 134 -8.32 -10.01 0.76
C CYS A 134 -8.41 -10.69 2.13
N ALA A 135 -9.27 -10.17 3.00
CA ALA A 135 -9.76 -10.91 4.17
C ALA A 135 -11.26 -10.66 4.34
N HIS A 136 -12.01 -11.73 4.56
CA HIS A 136 -13.44 -11.66 4.85
C HIS A 136 -13.67 -11.38 6.34
N GLY A 137 -14.73 -10.63 6.66
CA GLY A 137 -15.21 -10.46 8.04
C GLY A 137 -14.57 -9.34 8.87
N GLU A 138 -13.50 -8.71 8.38
CA GLU A 138 -12.83 -7.61 9.10
C GLU A 138 -12.80 -6.31 8.27
N ALA A 139 -12.87 -5.17 8.95
CA ALA A 139 -12.66 -3.89 8.29
C ALA A 139 -11.21 -3.77 7.80
N SER A 140 -10.97 -2.90 6.82
CA SER A 140 -9.62 -2.73 6.29
C SER A 140 -8.67 -2.21 7.37
N HIS A 141 -7.49 -2.82 7.53
CA HIS A 141 -6.54 -2.48 8.59
C HIS A 141 -5.11 -2.97 8.28
N ILE A 142 -4.14 -2.44 9.02
CA ILE A 142 -2.73 -2.85 8.95
C ILE A 142 -2.53 -4.12 9.77
N VAL A 143 -2.12 -5.21 9.12
CA VAL A 143 -1.91 -6.54 9.72
C VAL A 143 -0.55 -6.61 10.40
N SER A 144 0.51 -6.19 9.71
CA SER A 144 1.88 -6.19 10.22
C SER A 144 2.77 -5.20 9.47
N ILE A 145 3.87 -4.81 10.12
CA ILE A 145 4.95 -4.02 9.54
C ILE A 145 6.26 -4.79 9.77
N GLU A 146 7.00 -5.06 8.70
CA GLU A 146 8.28 -5.76 8.77
C GLU A 146 9.39 -4.88 8.20
N GLU A 147 10.42 -4.58 8.99
CA GLU A 147 11.65 -3.94 8.50
C GLU A 147 12.58 -5.02 7.94
N VAL A 148 12.40 -5.35 6.67
CA VAL A 148 13.13 -6.45 5.99
C VAL A 148 14.60 -6.10 5.72
N ALA A 149 14.93 -4.82 5.71
CA ALA A 149 16.29 -4.28 5.74
C ALA A 149 16.24 -2.88 6.33
N THR A 150 17.38 -2.34 6.79
CA THR A 150 17.44 -0.99 7.37
C THR A 150 16.77 0.03 6.44
N CYS A 151 15.74 0.71 6.95
CA CYS A 151 14.96 1.72 6.24
C CYS A 151 14.18 1.21 5.00
N LYS A 152 13.92 -0.10 4.93
CA LYS A 152 13.06 -0.75 3.93
C LYS A 152 11.99 -1.61 4.62
N TYR A 153 10.73 -1.38 4.25
CA TYR A 153 9.60 -1.96 4.97
C TYR A 153 8.68 -2.78 4.05
N VAL A 154 8.11 -3.85 4.59
CA VAL A 154 6.99 -4.57 3.99
C VAL A 154 5.79 -4.43 4.92
N ILE A 155 4.68 -3.94 4.38
CA ILE A 155 3.44 -3.71 5.13
C ILE A 155 2.40 -4.67 4.61
N HIS A 156 1.84 -5.48 5.50
CA HIS A 156 0.71 -6.33 5.18
C HIS A 156 -0.58 -5.57 5.51
N PHE A 157 -1.41 -5.32 4.50
CA PHE A 157 -2.67 -4.60 4.65
C PHE A 157 -3.82 -5.51 4.25
N SER A 158 -4.81 -5.63 5.12
CA SER A 158 -6.00 -6.44 4.89
C SER A 158 -7.17 -5.55 4.45
N THR A 159 -7.95 -6.00 3.48
CA THR A 159 -9.17 -5.32 3.04
C THR A 159 -10.19 -6.26 2.43
N THR A 160 -11.47 -6.08 2.77
CA THR A 160 -12.58 -6.81 2.13
C THR A 160 -12.84 -6.38 0.70
N LEU A 161 -12.31 -5.22 0.28
CA LEU A 161 -12.62 -4.62 -1.02
C LEU A 161 -12.05 -5.43 -2.19
N LEU A 162 -10.86 -6.01 -2.01
CA LEU A 162 -10.21 -6.84 -3.02
C LEU A 162 -10.87 -8.22 -3.19
N CYS A 163 -11.63 -8.70 -2.20
CA CYS A 163 -12.28 -10.01 -2.24
C CYS A 163 -13.30 -10.15 -3.39
N LYS A 164 -13.78 -9.03 -3.94
CA LYS A 164 -14.70 -9.01 -5.09
C LYS A 164 -13.98 -9.24 -6.43
N HIS A 165 -12.66 -9.17 -6.45
CA HIS A 165 -11.87 -9.38 -7.65
C HIS A 165 -11.57 -10.88 -7.86
N PRO A 166 -11.74 -11.45 -9.07
CA PRO A 166 -11.52 -12.87 -9.35
C PRO A 166 -10.15 -13.40 -8.91
N SER A 167 -9.09 -12.58 -8.96
CA SER A 167 -7.76 -12.97 -8.48
C SER A 167 -7.69 -13.27 -6.99
N PHE A 168 -8.65 -12.80 -6.19
CA PHE A 168 -8.70 -12.95 -4.72
C PHE A 168 -9.94 -13.73 -4.24
N ALA A 169 -10.91 -13.97 -5.12
CA ALA A 169 -12.18 -14.64 -4.78
C ALA A 169 -12.08 -16.18 -4.65
N ALA A 170 -10.91 -16.77 -4.97
CA ALA A 170 -10.67 -18.21 -4.88
C ALA A 170 -10.13 -18.66 -3.50
N GLU A 171 -10.19 -17.78 -2.49
CA GLU A 171 -9.78 -18.06 -1.10
C GLU A 171 -10.96 -18.33 -0.18
#